data_AF-G9X1N3-F1
#
_entry.id   AF-G9X1N3-F1
#
_cell.length_a   1.000
_cell.length_b   1.000
_cell.length_c   1.000
_cell.angle_alpha   90.00
_cell.angle_beta   90.00
_cell.angle_gamma   90.00
#
_symmetry.space_group_name_H-M   'P 1'
#
loop_
_entity.id
_entity.type
_entity.pdbx_description
1 polymer ?
#
loop_
_entity_poly.entity_id
_entity_poly.type
_entity_poly.pdbx_seq_one_letter_code
_entity_poly.pdbx_strand_id
1 'polypeptide(L)' 'MPKKTNDFENNVLRLQEISEKISMSDISLEEASKLYEEGMKLSKMCKKYLEEKELIIEEINKN' A
#
# COMPACT_ATOMS: atom_id res chain seq x y z
N MET A 1 9.89 0.29 -17.55
CA MET A 1 8.68 -0.19 -16.84
C MET A 1 7.78 1.01 -16.52
N PRO A 2 6.44 0.87 -16.53
CA PRO A 2 5.54 1.97 -16.21
C PRO A 2 5.68 2.40 -14.74
N LYS A 3 6.01 3.68 -14.53
CA LYS A 3 6.38 4.27 -13.23
C LYS A 3 5.36 4.02 -12.12
N LYS A 4 4.05 4.12 -12.42
CA LYS A 4 2.95 3.88 -11.47
C LYS A 4 2.86 2.44 -10.96
N THR A 5 3.29 1.44 -11.73
CA THR A 5 3.24 0.03 -11.29
C THR A 5 4.35 -0.25 -10.28
N ASN A 6 5.55 0.28 -10.53
CA ASN A 6 6.64 0.21 -9.55
C ASN A 6 6.25 0.92 -8.24
N ASP A 7 5.53 2.04 -8.29
CA ASP A 7 5.06 2.72 -7.08
C ASP A 7 4.06 1.86 -6.28
N PHE A 8 3.17 1.11 -6.95
CA PHE A 8 2.27 0.18 -6.27
C PHE A 8 3.02 -0.98 -5.60
N GLU A 9 3.90 -1.66 -6.35
CA GLU A 9 4.69 -2.78 -5.82
C GLU A 9 5.56 -2.34 -4.64
N ASN A 10 6.22 -1.18 -4.75
CA ASN A 10 7.01 -0.60 -3.65
C ASN A 10 6.16 -0.29 -2.41
N ASN A 11 4.94 0.25 -2.60
CA ASN A 11 4.04 0.52 -1.49
C ASN A 11 3.59 -0.78 -0.79
N VAL A 12 3.35 -1.86 -1.55
CA VAL A 12 3.01 -3.17 -0.98
C VAL A 12 4.18 -3.76 -0.22
N LEU A 13 5.40 -3.71 -0.77
CA LEU A 13 6.62 -4.14 -0.07
C LEU A 13 6.79 -3.37 1.24
N ARG A 14 6.61 -2.04 1.20
CA ARG A 14 6.70 -1.22 2.41
C ARG A 14 5.63 -1.55 3.45
N LEU A 15 4.41 -1.87 3.03
CA LEU A 15 3.35 -2.34 3.93
C LEU A 15 3.73 -3.65 4.63
N GLN A 16 4.39 -4.58 3.92
CA GLN A 16 4.88 -5.82 4.51
C GLN A 16 5.96 -5.54 5.56
N GLU A 17 6.94 -4.69 5.25
CA GLU A 17 7.97 -4.27 6.21
C GLU A 17 7.37 -3.61 7.46
N ILE A 18 6.36 -2.75 7.29
CA ILE A 18 5.66 -2.09 8.40
C ILE A 18 4.97 -3.14 9.29
N SER A 19 4.27 -4.10 8.67
CA SER A 19 3.58 -5.17 9.40
C SER A 19 4.56 -6.02 10.20
N GLU A 20 5.70 -6.37 9.61
CA GLU A 20 6.75 -7.11 10.29
C GLU A 20 7.29 -6.33 11.49
N LYS A 21 7.63 -5.05 11.31
CA LYS A 21 8.17 -4.19 12.37
C LYS A 21 7.20 -3.99 13.53
N ILE A 22 5.91 -3.78 13.25
CA ILE A 22 4.89 -3.64 14.30
C ILE A 22 4.73 -4.93 15.10
N SER A 23 4.98 -6.09 14.49
CA SER A 23 4.90 -7.38 15.19
C SER A 23 6.10 -7.69 16.09
N MET A 24 7.19 -6.91 15.99
CA MET A 24 8.38 -7.10 16.82
C MET A 24 8.08 -6.72 18.28
N SER A 25 8.63 -7.51 19.21
CA SER A 25 8.33 -7.39 20.64
C SER A 25 9.03 -6.22 21.35
N ASP A 26 9.97 -5.56 20.66
CA ASP A 26 10.80 -4.45 21.16
C ASP A 26 10.42 -3.08 20.56
N ILE A 27 9.34 -3.00 19.77
CA ILE A 27 8.90 -1.73 19.19
C ILE A 27 8.33 -0.80 20.25
N SER A 28 8.77 0.46 20.23
CA SER A 28 8.20 1.50 21.09
C SER A 28 6.81 1.92 20.62
N LEU A 29 5.94 2.36 21.54
CA LEU A 29 4.60 2.83 21.19
C LEU A 29 4.63 4.01 20.20
N GLU A 30 5.61 4.91 20.34
CA GLU A 30 5.76 6.05 19.44
C GLU A 30 6.14 5.61 18.02
N GLU A 31 7.04 4.64 17.89
CA GLU A 31 7.44 4.09 16.61
C GLU A 31 6.31 3.28 15.96
N ALA A 32 5.60 2.47 16.75
CA ALA A 32 4.41 1.75 16.29
C ALA A 32 3.33 2.72 15.76
N SER A 33 3.11 3.84 16.45
CA SER A 33 2.17 4.88 16.01
C SER A 33 2.57 5.49 14.66
N LYS A 34 3.86 5.82 14.48
CA LYS A 34 4.38 6.38 13.22
C LYS A 34 4.26 5.38 12.06
N LEU A 35 4.65 4.13 12.29
CA LEU A 35 4.55 3.07 11.28
C LEU A 35 3.09 2.77 10.92
N TYR A 36 2.17 2.82 11.88
CA TYR A 36 0.75 2.65 11.63
C TYR A 36 0.18 3.77 10.75
N GLU A 37 0.50 5.04 11.06
CA GLU A 37 0.09 6.17 10.22
C GLU A 37 0.65 6.08 8.79
N GLU A 38 1.91 5.67 8.65
CA GLU A 38 2.52 5.40 7.35
C GLU A 38 1.76 4.29 6.60
N GLY A 39 1.50 3.17 7.28
CA GLY A 39 0.77 2.03 6.72
C GLY A 39 -0.64 2.40 6.27
N MET A 40 -1.36 3.24 7.02
CA MET A 40 -2.68 3.73 6.61
C MET A 40 -2.62 4.54 5.30
N LYS A 41 -1.61 5.41 5.15
CA LYS A 41 -1.42 6.21 3.93
C LYS A 41 -1.11 5.32 2.73
N LEU A 42 -0.18 4.38 2.88
CA LEU A 42 0.21 3.44 1.82
C LEU A 42 -0.96 2.54 1.41
N SER A 43 -1.73 2.03 2.37
CA SER A 43 -2.93 1.21 2.10
C SER A 43 -3.96 1.99 1.27
N LYS A 44 -4.21 3.26 1.61
CA LYS A 44 -5.10 4.12 0.83
C LYS A 44 -4.61 4.34 -0.60
N MET A 45 -3.30 4.51 -0.79
CA MET A 45 -2.70 4.66 -2.13
C MET A 45 -2.83 3.37 -2.96
N CYS A 46 -2.58 2.22 -2.36
CA CYS A 46 -2.74 0.92 -3.01
C CYS A 46 -4.18 0.67 -3.44
N LYS A 47 -5.13 0.93 -2.54
CA LYS A 47 -6.57 0.81 -2.85
C LYS A 47 -6.97 1.69 -4.04
N LYS A 48 -6.55 2.96 -4.03
CA LYS A 48 -6.84 3.88 -5.14
C LYS A 48 -6.25 3.39 -6.47
N TYR A 49 -5.03 2.85 -6.45
CA TYR A 49 -4.44 2.28 -7.65
C TYR A 49 -5.27 1.12 -8.21
N LEU A 50 -5.72 0.21 -7.34
CA LEU A 50 -6.56 -0.92 -7.74
C LEU A 50 -7.91 -0.45 -8.32
N GLU A 51 -8.57 0.50 -7.66
CA GLU A 51 -9.83 1.10 -8.16
C GLU A 51 -9.64 1.73 -9.55
N GLU A 52 -8.54 2.47 -9.78
CA GLU A 52 -8.21 3.03 -11.10
C GLU A 52 -8.03 1.93 -12.16
N LYS A 53 -7.49 0.76 -11.80
CA LYS A 53 -7.28 -0.36 -12.73
C LYS A 53 -8.55 -1.16 -13.01
N GLU A 54 -9.37 -1.39 -11.99
CA GLU A 54 -10.67 -2.05 -12.11
C GLU A 54 -11.58 -1.27 -13.07
N LEU A 55 -11.66 0.06 -12.92
CA LEU A 55 -12.44 0.93 -13.81
C LEU A 55 -12.02 0.80 -15.29
N ILE A 56 -10.72 0.73 -15.55
CA ILE A 56 -10.20 0.55 -16.92
C ILE A 56 -10.65 -0.81 -17.49
N ILE A 57 -10.58 -1.87 -16.69
CA ILE A 57 -10.99 -3.22 -17.10
C ILE A 57 -12.51 -3.26 -17.36
N GLU A 58 -13.31 -2.65 -16.50
CA GLU A 58 -14.76 -2.54 -16.68
C GLU A 58 -15.13 -1.79 -17.96
N GLU A 59 -14.42 -0.72 -18.31
CA GLU A 59 -14.64 0.05 -19.53
C GLU A 59 -14.29 -0.76 -20.78
N ILE A 60 -13.22 -1.55 -20.74
CA ILE A 60 -12.85 -2.46 -21.83
C ILE A 60 -13.93 -3.53 -22.05
N ASN A 61 -14.47 -4.11 -20.97
CA ASN A 61 -15.46 -5.20 -21.04
C ASN A 61 -16.87 -4.75 -21.47
N LYS A 62 -17.15 -3.45 -21.52
CA LYS A 62 -18.45 -2.90 -21.95
C LYS A 62 -18.58 -2.76 -23.48
N ASN A 63 -17.52 -3.02 -24.24
CA ASN A 63 -17.49 -3.05 -25.71
C ASN A 63 -17.45 -4.48 -26.24
#